data_AF-A0A948T1A1-F1
#
_entry.id   AF-A0A948T1A1-F1
#
_cell.length_a   1.000
_cell.length_b   1.000
_cell.length_c   1.000
_cell.angle_alpha   90.00
_cell.angle_beta   90.00
_cell.angle_gamma   90.00
#
_symmetry.space_group_name_H-M   'P 1'
#
loop_
_entity.id
_entity.type
_entity.pdbx_description
1 polymer ?
#
loop_
_entity_poly.entity_id
_entity_poly.type
_entity_poly.pdbx_seq_one_letter_code
_entity_poly.pdbx_strand_id
1 'polypeptide(L)' 'MDYTKEELQELYRASFIRKEELVKEYRRTHKVPSRGTISTPEIEAENAEMKRLFGEYCKLRDKGLL' A
#
# COMPACT_ATOMS: atom_id res chain seq x y z
N MET A 1 4.77 6.01 -16.94
CA MET A 1 5.29 4.64 -16.93
C MET A 1 4.15 3.74 -17.35
N ASP A 2 4.34 2.91 -18.36
CA ASP A 2 3.39 1.84 -18.68
C ASP A 2 3.83 0.61 -17.90
N TYR A 3 3.20 0.37 -16.74
CA TYR A 3 3.42 -0.82 -15.94
C TYR A 3 2.62 -1.99 -16.50
N THR A 4 3.10 -3.23 -16.34
CA THR A 4 2.26 -4.42 -16.54
C THR A 4 1.38 -4.70 -15.33
N LYS A 5 0.40 -5.60 -15.50
CA LYS A 5 -0.45 -6.08 -14.40
C LYS A 5 0.38 -6.71 -13.28
N GLU A 6 1.36 -7.52 -13.66
CA GLU A 6 2.23 -8.26 -12.75
C GLU A 6 3.12 -7.30 -11.96
N GLU A 7 3.71 -6.30 -12.63
CA GLU A 7 4.51 -5.26 -11.98
C GLU A 7 3.69 -4.47 -10.95
N LEU A 8 2.46 -4.08 -11.30
CA LEU A 8 1.59 -3.37 -10.35
C LEU A 8 1.22 -4.24 -9.14
N GLN A 9 0.97 -5.53 -9.35
CA GLN A 9 0.68 -6.45 -8.25
C GLN A 9 1.88 -6.63 -7.32
N GLU A 10 3.08 -6.76 -7.88
CA GLU A 10 4.31 -6.88 -7.11
C GLU A 10 4.60 -5.61 -6.30
N LEU A 11 4.51 -4.44 -6.94
CA LEU A 11 4.70 -3.14 -6.29
C LEU A 11 3.67 -2.92 -5.17
N TYR A 12 2.40 -3.27 -5.42
CA TYR A 12 1.35 -3.13 -4.42
C TYR A 12 1.59 -4.06 -3.24
N ARG A 13 1.96 -5.33 -3.50
CA ARG A 13 2.30 -6.30 -2.46
C ARG A 13 3.50 -5.83 -1.63
N ALA A 14 4.53 -5.29 -2.27
CA ALA A 14 5.71 -4.77 -1.57
C ALA A 14 5.35 -3.59 -0.66
N SER A 15 4.53 -2.65 -1.14
CA SER A 15 4.03 -1.53 -0.33
C SER A 15 3.17 -1.98 0.84
N PHE A 16 2.28 -2.95 0.61
CA PHE A 16 1.47 -3.55 1.68
C PHE A 16 2.34 -4.21 2.77
N ILE A 17 3.37 -4.97 2.39
CA ILE A 17 4.27 -5.60 3.35
C ILE A 17 4.99 -4.54 4.20
N ARG A 18 5.53 -3.49 3.58
CA ARG A 18 6.19 -2.39 4.31
C ARG A 18 5.24 -1.71 5.29
N LYS A 19 4.00 -1.44 4.87
CA LYS A 19 2.96 -0.90 5.75
C LYS A 19 2.68 -1.81 6.95
N GLU A 20 2.54 -3.11 6.74
CA GLU A 20 2.28 -4.07 7.82
C GLU A 20 3.45 -4.16 8.80
N GLU A 21 4.69 -4.08 8.32
CA GLU A 21 5.87 -4.02 9.18
C GLU A 21 5.88 -2.74 10.04
N LEU A 22 5.56 -1.59 9.45
CA LEU A 22 5.43 -0.32 10.18
C LEU A 22 4.33 -0.39 11.25
N VAL A 23 3.16 -0.93 10.91
CA VAL A 23 2.04 -1.12 11.86
C VAL A 23 2.43 -2.06 12.99
N LYS A 24 3.09 -3.18 12.67
CA LYS A 24 3.55 -4.16 13.65
C LYS A 24 4.56 -3.54 14.61
N GLU A 25 5.52 -2.80 14.10
CA GLU A 25 6.54 -2.12 14.90
C GLU A 25 5.92 -1.04 15.80
N TYR A 26 4.96 -0.27 15.26
CA TYR A 26 4.24 0.74 16.02
C TYR A 26 3.44 0.11 17.17
N ARG A 27 2.70 -1.00 16.92
CA ARG A 27 1.98 -1.75 17.97
C ARG A 27 2.89 -2.39 19.00
N ARG A 28 4.12 -2.76 18.63
CA ARG A 28 5.11 -3.33 19.56
C ARG A 28 5.65 -2.27 20.52
N THR A 29 5.90 -1.07 20.01
CA THR A 29 6.50 0.04 20.77
C THR A 29 5.47 0.89 21.51
N HIS A 30 4.21 0.88 21.06
CA HIS A 30 3.12 1.66 21.63
C HIS A 30 1.96 0.75 22.06
N LYS A 31 1.35 1.00 23.22
CA LYS A 31 0.17 0.27 23.69
C LYS A 31 -1.10 0.71 22.94
N VAL A 32 -1.16 0.44 21.64
CA VAL A 32 -2.32 0.73 20.80
C VAL A 32 -3.39 -0.34 21.02
N PRO A 33 -4.65 0.06 21.29
CA PRO A 33 -5.77 -0.88 21.33
C PRO A 33 -5.86 -1.72 20.06
N SER A 34 -6.38 -2.94 20.15
CA SER A 34 -6.54 -3.84 18.99
C SER A 34 -7.28 -3.15 17.82
N ARG A 35 -8.35 -2.41 18.13
CA ARG A 35 -9.17 -1.65 17.16
C ARG A 35 -8.72 -0.19 16.94
N GLY A 36 -7.57 0.21 17.48
CA GLY A 36 -7.03 1.55 17.29
C GLY A 36 -6.47 1.72 15.87
N THR A 37 -6.80 2.83 15.23
CA THR A 37 -6.20 3.24 13.95
C THR A 37 -4.80 3.80 14.21
N ILE A 38 -3.82 3.37 13.42
CA ILE A 38 -2.45 3.88 13.44
C ILE A 38 -2.23 4.65 12.15
N SER A 39 -1.87 5.93 12.27
CA SER A 39 -1.68 6.86 11.15
C SER A 39 -0.40 7.65 11.42
N THR A 40 0.74 7.06 11.05
CA THR A 40 2.03 7.75 11.05
C THR A 40 2.35 8.24 9.64
N PRO A 41 3.23 9.25 9.47
CA PRO A 41 3.62 9.74 8.15
C PRO A 41 4.10 8.62 7.20
N GLU A 42 4.81 7.62 7.70
CA GLU A 42 5.32 6.49 6.92
C GLU A 42 4.20 5.54 6.48
N ILE A 43 3.24 5.26 7.38
CA ILE A 43 2.05 4.45 7.05
C ILE A 43 1.17 5.19 6.03
N GLU A 44 1.01 6.50 6.17
CA GLU A 44 0.27 7.31 5.20
C GLU A 44 0.99 7.40 3.85
N ALA A 45 2.33 7.40 3.83
CA ALA A 45 3.10 7.34 2.60
C ALA A 45 2.86 6.02 1.85
N GLU A 46 2.86 4.88 2.54
CA GLU A 46 2.53 3.59 1.91
C GLU A 46 1.05 3.53 1.48
N ASN A 47 0.12 4.08 2.26
CA ASN A 47 -1.29 4.20 1.83
C ASN A 47 -1.43 5.04 0.54
N ALA A 48 -0.71 6.15 0.45
CA ALA A 48 -0.70 7.01 -0.73
C ALA A 48 -0.11 6.28 -1.95
N GLU A 49 0.96 5.50 -1.76
CA GLU A 49 1.56 4.70 -2.81
C GLU A 49 0.62 3.60 -3.30
N MET A 50 0.00 2.85 -2.40
CA MET A 50 -1.02 1.84 -2.74
C MET A 50 -2.18 2.47 -3.53
N LYS A 51 -2.63 3.67 -3.15
CA LYS A 51 -3.67 4.41 -3.88
C LYS A 51 -3.20 4.83 -5.28
N ARG A 52 -1.94 5.28 -5.42
CA ARG A 52 -1.33 5.62 -6.71
C ARG A 52 -1.26 4.39 -7.62
N LEU A 53 -0.77 3.26 -7.12
CA LEU A 53 -0.67 1.99 -7.85
C LEU A 53 -2.04 1.46 -8.28
N PHE A 54 -3.05 1.59 -7.43
CA PHE A 54 -4.42 1.27 -7.81
C PHE A 54 -4.94 2.17 -8.94
N GLY A 55 -4.57 3.46 -8.93
CA GLY A 55 -4.85 4.37 -10.03
C GLY A 55 -4.22 3.92 -11.35
N GLU A 56 -2.97 3.44 -11.33
CA GLU A 56 -2.32 2.86 -12.52
C GLU A 56 -3.02 1.57 -12.99
N TYR A 57 -3.46 0.73 -12.05
CA TYR A 57 -4.23 -0.47 -12.38
C TYR A 57 -5.55 -0.11 -13.09
N CYS A 58 -6.28 0.91 -12.61
CA CYS A 58 -7.48 1.39 -13.28
C CYS A 58 -7.19 1.89 -14.71
N LYS A 59 -6.06 2.57 -14.93
CA LYS A 59 -5.67 3.00 -16.29
C LYS A 59 -5.41 1.79 -17.21
N LEU A 60 -4.77 0.73 -16.72
CA LEU A 60 -4.60 -0.49 -17.52
C LEU A 60 -5.94 -1.13 -17.86
N ARG A 61 -6.89 -1.12 -16.92
CA ARG A 61 -8.24 -1.64 -17.13
C ARG A 61 -8.93 -0.88 -18.24
N ASP A 62 -8.89 0.44 -18.17
CA ASP A 62 -9.57 1.32 -19.11
C ASP A 62 -8.93 1.28 -20.50
N LYS A 63 -7.65 0.88 -20.59
CA LYS A 63 -6.94 0.56 -21.84
C LYS A 63 -7.23 -0.85 -22.39
N GLY A 64 -7.97 -1.70 -21.67
CA GLY A 64 -8.24 -3.09 -22.06
C GLY A 64 -7.05 -4.04 -21.89
N LEU A 65 -6.11 -3.72 -21.00
CA LEU A 65 -4.86 -4.46 -20.77
C LEU A 65 -4.89 -5.31 -19.48
N LEU A 66 -6.07 -5.60 -18.93
CA LEU A 66 -6.27 -6.37 -17.69
C LEU A 66 -7.22 -7.55 -17.84
#